data_AF-A0A4U9W7L9-F1
#
_entry.id   AF-A0A4U9W7L9-F1
#
_cell.length_a   1.000
_cell.length_b   1.000
_cell.length_c   1.000
_cell.angle_alpha   90.00
_cell.angle_beta   90.00
_cell.angle_gamma   90.00
#
_symmetry.space_group_name_H-M   'P 1'
#
loop_
_entity.id
_entity.type
_entity.pdbx_description
1 polymer ?
#
loop_
_entity_poly.entity_id
_entity_poly.type
_entity_poly.pdbx_seq_one_letter_code
_entity_poly.pdbx_strand_id
1 'polypeptide(L)'
;MPKQAENANTYQAPQLKRTTMRILIGLLVQNPRLATLIPSLEGLEQTKQAGLPLFVELVQTCLAQPGLTTGQLLELYRDNKLSQQLETLATWNHMIVEEQVEQHFLDTLTNLYDSVLEKRQEDLIARDRTHGLNADERKELWSLQLALAKKD
;
A
#
# COMPACT_ATOMS: atom_id res chain seq x y z
N MET A 1 -35.60 0.17 45.81
CA MET A 1 -34.97 -0.20 44.51
C MET A 1 -35.87 0.28 43.39
N PRO A 2 -35.42 0.60 42.16
CA PRO A 2 -34.07 0.55 41.54
C PRO A 2 -33.57 1.95 41.05
N LYS A 3 -32.27 2.30 41.03
CA LYS A 3 -31.22 2.04 40.01
C LYS A 3 -31.64 2.34 38.55
N GLN A 4 -31.29 3.54 38.07
CA GLN A 4 -31.07 3.79 36.65
C GLN A 4 -29.56 3.96 36.43
N ALA A 5 -28.97 3.00 35.72
CA ALA A 5 -27.64 3.11 35.17
C ALA A 5 -27.78 3.65 33.74
N GLU A 6 -27.25 4.84 33.48
CA GLU A 6 -27.12 5.38 32.14
C GLU A 6 -26.01 4.61 31.41
N ASN A 7 -26.42 3.80 30.44
CA ASN A 7 -25.49 3.18 29.49
C ASN A 7 -25.00 4.26 28.53
N ALA A 8 -23.85 4.86 28.82
CA ALA A 8 -23.11 5.69 27.87
C ALA A 8 -22.56 4.79 26.75
N ASN A 9 -23.29 4.74 25.63
CA ASN A 9 -22.84 4.07 24.41
C ASN A 9 -21.69 4.89 23.82
N THR A 10 -20.45 4.52 24.13
CA THR A 10 -19.25 5.12 23.55
C THR A 10 -19.15 4.69 22.09
N TYR A 11 -19.59 5.54 21.17
CA TYR A 11 -19.31 5.38 19.74
C TYR A 11 -17.80 5.47 19.53
N GLN A 12 -17.14 4.31 19.48
CA GLN A 12 -15.75 4.24 19.05
C GLN A 12 -15.73 4.39 17.53
N ALA A 13 -15.08 5.44 17.03
CA ALA A 13 -14.85 5.59 15.60
C ALA A 13 -14.18 4.31 15.06
N PRO A 14 -14.62 3.78 13.91
CA PRO A 14 -14.06 2.55 13.37
C PRO A 14 -12.55 2.73 13.18
N GLN A 15 -11.77 1.93 13.89
CA GLN A 15 -10.32 1.97 13.77
C GLN A 15 -9.93 1.52 12.36
N LEU A 16 -9.13 2.32 11.66
CA LEU A 16 -8.60 1.90 10.37
C LEU A 16 -7.78 0.63 10.56
N LYS A 17 -8.22 -0.46 9.91
CA LYS A 17 -7.40 -1.67 9.79
C LYS A 17 -6.05 -1.29 9.18
N ARG A 18 -4.97 -1.63 9.89
CA ARG A 18 -3.59 -1.48 9.42
C ARG A 18 -3.34 -2.49 8.31
N THR A 19 -3.30 -2.02 7.07
CA THR A 19 -2.97 -2.82 5.88
C THR A 19 -1.80 -2.17 5.16
N THR A 20 -0.96 -2.94 4.48
CA THR A 20 0.22 -2.46 3.72
C THR A 20 -0.12 -1.25 2.85
N MET A 21 -1.21 -1.34 2.06
CA MET A 21 -1.61 -0.25 1.18
C MET A 21 -2.04 1.01 1.91
N ARG A 22 -2.78 0.90 3.02
CA ARG A 22 -3.15 2.09 3.82
C ARG A 22 -1.94 2.73 4.44
N ILE A 23 -0.95 1.94 4.88
CA ILE A 23 0.30 2.47 5.43
C ILE A 23 1.06 3.24 4.35
N LEU A 24 1.28 2.62 3.20
CA LEU A 24 1.98 3.25 2.07
C LEU A 24 1.28 4.53 1.60
N ILE A 25 -0.04 4.48 1.38
CA ILE A 25 -0.80 5.65 0.95
C ILE A 25 -0.81 6.73 2.03
N GLY A 26 -1.01 6.38 3.31
CA GLY A 26 -1.02 7.35 4.40
C GLY A 26 0.31 8.06 4.56
N LEU A 27 1.42 7.31 4.59
CA LEU A 27 2.76 7.88 4.68
C LEU A 27 3.10 8.74 3.45
N LEU A 28 2.73 8.32 2.25
CA LEU A 28 2.94 9.08 1.02
C LEU A 28 2.14 10.40 1.00
N VAL A 29 0.86 10.35 1.41
CA VAL A 29 0.01 11.56 1.47
C VAL A 29 0.56 12.54 2.51
N GLN A 30 1.01 12.05 3.67
CA GLN A 30 1.63 12.87 4.72
C GLN A 30 3.01 13.41 4.29
N ASN A 31 3.71 12.70 3.41
CA ASN A 31 5.07 13.05 2.98
C ASN A 31 5.24 12.82 1.48
N PRO A 32 4.73 13.72 0.60
CA PRO A 32 4.77 13.53 -0.85
C PRO A 32 6.18 13.30 -1.42
N ARG A 33 7.21 13.81 -0.73
CA ARG A 33 8.63 13.58 -1.06
C ARG A 33 9.03 12.10 -1.12
N LEU A 34 8.34 11.22 -0.38
CA LEU A 34 8.63 9.78 -0.38
C LEU A 34 8.46 9.15 -1.77
N ALA A 35 7.69 9.77 -2.66
CA ALA A 35 7.54 9.31 -4.03
C ALA A 35 8.88 9.16 -4.78
N THR A 36 9.88 9.99 -4.46
CA THR A 36 11.19 9.93 -5.13
C THR A 36 12.05 8.74 -4.71
N LEU A 37 11.68 8.06 -3.62
CA LEU A 37 12.39 6.90 -3.09
C LEU A 37 11.87 5.59 -3.67
N ILE A 38 10.74 5.64 -4.37
CA ILE A 38 10.05 4.48 -4.90
C ILE A 38 10.80 4.04 -6.18
N PRO A 39 11.30 2.80 -6.25
CA PRO A 39 11.82 2.25 -7.48
C PRO A 39 10.68 2.05 -8.49
N SER A 40 10.99 1.60 -9.70
CA SER A 40 9.96 1.34 -10.72
C SER A 40 8.82 0.47 -10.18
N LEU A 41 7.58 0.98 -10.27
CA LEU A 41 6.35 0.25 -9.92
C LEU A 41 5.92 -0.69 -11.06
N GLU A 42 6.68 -0.79 -12.14
CA GLU A 42 6.42 -1.70 -13.25
C GLU A 42 6.32 -3.15 -12.74
N GLY A 43 5.33 -3.89 -13.26
CA GLY A 43 5.06 -5.27 -12.84
C GLY A 43 4.14 -5.39 -11.63
N LEU A 44 4.09 -4.41 -10.72
CA LEU A 44 3.10 -4.40 -9.64
C LEU A 44 1.68 -4.26 -10.18
N GLU A 45 1.49 -3.51 -11.27
CA GLU A 45 0.18 -3.23 -11.89
C GLU A 45 -0.59 -4.49 -12.33
N GLN A 46 0.11 -5.59 -12.59
CA GLN A 46 -0.53 -6.88 -12.93
C GLN A 46 -1.20 -7.53 -11.72
N THR A 47 -0.86 -7.07 -10.51
CA THR A 47 -1.43 -7.56 -9.26
C THR A 47 -2.78 -6.91 -9.00
N LYS A 48 -3.81 -7.73 -8.77
CA LYS A 48 -5.14 -7.28 -8.34
C LYS A 48 -5.16 -6.88 -6.86
N GLN A 49 -4.23 -6.05 -6.40
CA GLN A 49 -4.15 -5.60 -5.02
C GLN A 49 -5.03 -4.37 -4.80
N ALA A 50 -5.96 -4.46 -3.83
CA ALA A 50 -6.85 -3.37 -3.50
C ALA A 50 -6.07 -2.13 -3.01
N GLY A 51 -6.30 -0.99 -3.65
CA GLY A 51 -5.62 0.27 -3.35
C GLY A 51 -4.32 0.50 -4.11
N LEU A 52 -3.78 -0.50 -4.82
CA LEU A 52 -2.59 -0.32 -5.64
C LEU A 52 -2.78 0.72 -6.76
N PRO A 53 -3.89 0.75 -7.52
CA PRO A 53 -4.09 1.77 -8.55
C PRO A 53 -4.03 3.20 -7.99
N LEU A 54 -4.67 3.44 -6.83
CA LEU A 54 -4.62 4.73 -6.14
C LEU A 54 -3.20 5.08 -5.70
N PHE A 55 -2.45 4.10 -5.18
CA PHE A 55 -1.07 4.33 -4.79
C PHE A 55 -0.20 4.73 -5.99
N VAL A 56 -0.31 4.03 -7.13
CA VAL A 56 0.43 4.39 -8.36
C VAL A 56 0.07 5.80 -8.83
N GLU A 57 -1.22 6.15 -8.85
CA GLU A 57 -1.71 7.48 -9.24
C GLU A 57 -1.12 8.59 -8.35
N LEU A 58 -1.12 8.39 -7.03
CA LEU A 58 -0.54 9.34 -6.08
C LEU A 58 0.97 9.50 -6.27
N VAL A 59 1.69 8.40 -6.50
CA VAL A 59 3.14 8.44 -6.78
C VAL A 59 3.42 9.24 -8.05
N GLN A 60 2.70 8.96 -9.14
CA GLN A 60 2.84 9.70 -10.39
C GLN A 60 2.52 11.19 -10.21
N THR A 61 1.47 11.52 -9.44
CA THR A 61 1.11 12.90 -9.11
C THR A 61 2.25 13.62 -8.39
N CYS A 62 2.82 12.99 -7.36
CA CYS A 62 3.93 13.56 -6.58
C CYS A 62 5.21 13.71 -7.41
N LEU A 63 5.52 12.77 -8.30
CA LEU A 63 6.67 12.84 -9.20
C LEU A 63 6.51 13.92 -10.28
N ALA A 64 5.28 14.12 -10.78
CA ALA A 64 4.98 15.17 -11.76
C ALA A 64 5.06 16.58 -11.17
N GLN A 65 4.92 16.72 -9.85
CA GLN A 65 4.97 18.01 -9.15
C GLN A 65 5.97 17.96 -7.97
N PRO A 66 7.28 18.05 -8.22
CA PRO A 66 8.27 18.07 -7.16
C PRO A 66 8.03 19.21 -6.16
N GLY A 67 8.11 18.92 -4.87
CA GLY A 67 7.84 19.90 -3.80
C GLY A 67 6.36 20.04 -3.41
N LEU A 68 5.48 19.19 -3.96
CA LEU A 68 4.08 19.13 -3.56
C LEU A 68 3.93 18.92 -2.05
N THR A 69 3.09 19.73 -1.40
CA THR A 69 2.76 19.56 0.02
C THR A 69 1.53 18.68 0.20
N THR A 70 1.33 18.10 1.39
CA THR A 70 0.12 17.32 1.72
C THR A 70 -1.17 18.08 1.43
N GLY A 71 -1.25 19.36 1.80
CA GLY A 71 -2.44 20.18 1.56
C GLY A 71 -2.73 20.38 0.07
N GLN A 72 -1.69 20.64 -0.73
CA GLN A 72 -1.84 20.75 -2.18
C GLN A 72 -2.22 19.41 -2.82
N LEU A 73 -1.65 18.31 -2.35
CA LEU A 73 -2.03 16.97 -2.80
C LEU A 73 -3.51 16.70 -2.51
N LEU A 74 -3.98 16.96 -1.28
CA LEU A 74 -5.40 16.78 -0.94
C LEU A 74 -6.32 17.69 -1.77
N GLU A 75 -5.89 18.92 -2.08
CA GLU A 75 -6.65 19.84 -2.92
C GLU A 75 -6.91 19.27 -4.32
N LEU A 76 -5.92 18.62 -4.93
CA LEU A 76 -6.06 17.98 -6.24
C LEU A 76 -7.12 16.87 -6.25
N TYR A 77 -7.41 16.27 -5.09
CA TYR A 77 -8.34 15.17 -4.93
C TYR A 77 -9.66 15.57 -4.24
N ARG A 78 -9.90 16.87 -3.98
CA ARG A 78 -11.07 17.36 -3.24
C ARG A 78 -12.40 16.89 -3.83
N ASP A 79 -12.54 16.94 -5.15
CA ASP A 79 -13.78 16.53 -5.85
C ASP A 79 -13.78 15.04 -6.24
N ASN A 80 -12.76 14.28 -5.83
CA ASN A 80 -12.66 12.85 -6.08
C ASN A 80 -13.51 12.06 -5.05
N LYS A 81 -14.06 10.92 -5.49
CA LYS A 81 -14.76 9.96 -4.62
C LYS A 81 -13.93 9.48 -3.43
N LEU A 82 -12.62 9.61 -3.50
CA LEU A 82 -11.66 9.19 -2.49
C LEU A 82 -11.20 10.32 -1.55
N SER A 83 -11.68 11.57 -1.70
CA SER A 83 -11.25 12.72 -0.89
C SER A 83 -11.29 12.44 0.61
N GLN A 84 -12.45 12.00 1.10
CA GLN A 84 -12.64 11.73 2.53
C GLN A 84 -11.69 10.63 3.05
N GLN A 85 -11.39 9.64 2.21
CA GLN A 85 -10.44 8.58 2.57
C GLN A 85 -9.01 9.12 2.62
N LEU A 86 -8.61 9.97 1.68
CA LEU A 86 -7.28 10.58 1.66
C LEU A 86 -7.10 11.55 2.84
N GLU A 87 -8.11 12.35 3.19
CA GLU A 87 -8.10 13.20 4.38
C GLU A 87 -7.95 12.37 5.68
N THR A 88 -8.66 11.25 5.75
CA THR A 88 -8.55 10.32 6.87
C THR A 88 -7.13 9.72 6.97
N LEU A 89 -6.53 9.35 5.84
CA LEU A 89 -5.16 8.82 5.79
C LEU A 89 -4.11 9.90 6.07
N ALA A 90 -4.34 11.13 5.66
CA ALA A 90 -3.45 12.27 5.92
C ALA A 90 -3.35 12.60 7.42
N THR A 91 -4.39 12.31 8.20
CA THR A 91 -4.42 12.55 9.65
C THR A 91 -4.15 11.29 10.47
N TRP A 92 -3.88 10.16 9.81
CA TRP A 92 -3.72 8.89 10.48
C TRP A 92 -2.39 8.81 11.24
N ASN A 93 -2.47 8.61 12.56
CA ASN A 93 -1.29 8.41 13.39
C ASN A 93 -0.72 6.99 13.22
N HIS A 94 0.43 6.89 12.57
CA HIS A 94 1.13 5.64 12.37
C HIS A 94 1.90 5.15 13.62
N MET A 95 2.04 5.98 14.65
CA MET A 95 2.86 5.73 15.85
C MET A 95 4.34 5.50 15.49
N ILE A 96 4.85 6.27 14.52
CA ILE A 96 6.23 6.24 14.04
C ILE A 96 6.84 7.62 14.33
N VAL A 97 8.10 7.65 14.77
CA VAL A 97 8.83 8.91 14.96
C VAL A 97 9.30 9.46 13.61
N GLU A 98 9.43 10.78 13.49
CA GLU A 98 9.70 11.44 12.19
C GLU A 98 10.97 10.91 11.52
N GLU A 99 12.02 10.59 12.29
CA GLU A 99 13.27 10.05 11.74
C GLU A 99 13.12 8.65 11.13
N GLN A 100 12.07 7.91 11.51
CA GLN A 100 11.82 6.54 11.05
C GLN A 100 10.79 6.46 9.92
N VAL A 101 10.13 7.57 9.56
CA VAL A 101 9.08 7.58 8.53
C VAL A 101 9.58 7.03 7.20
N GLU A 102 10.76 7.50 6.77
CA GLU A 102 11.36 7.08 5.50
C GLU A 102 11.70 5.59 5.50
N GLN A 103 12.42 5.13 6.52
CA GLN A 103 12.80 3.73 6.64
C GLN A 103 11.56 2.82 6.71
N HIS A 104 10.58 3.17 7.54
CA HIS A 104 9.35 2.39 7.66
C HIS A 104 8.57 2.35 6.34
N PHE A 105 8.55 3.44 5.58
CA PHE A 105 7.94 3.46 4.25
C PHE A 105 8.65 2.47 3.30
N LEU A 106 9.98 2.50 3.24
CA LEU A 106 10.79 1.61 2.41
C LEU A 106 10.66 0.14 2.81
N ASP A 107 10.64 -0.16 4.11
CA ASP A 107 10.43 -1.51 4.62
C ASP A 107 9.04 -2.03 4.25
N THR A 108 8.01 -1.18 4.40
CA THR A 108 6.63 -1.52 4.01
C THR A 108 6.53 -1.74 2.50
N LEU A 109 7.25 -0.95 1.71
CA LEU A 109 7.28 -1.06 0.25
C LEU A 109 8.00 -2.35 -0.19
N THR A 110 9.11 -2.70 0.45
CA THR A 110 9.81 -3.97 0.22
C THR A 110 8.89 -5.15 0.50
N ASN A 111 8.20 -5.13 1.64
CA ASN A 111 7.21 -6.16 1.98
C ASN A 111 6.07 -6.26 0.96
N LEU A 112 5.65 -5.13 0.35
CA LEU A 112 4.68 -5.13 -0.74
C LEU A 112 5.23 -5.89 -1.97
N TYR A 113 6.43 -5.56 -2.42
CA TYR A 113 7.05 -6.23 -3.56
C TYR A 113 7.18 -7.73 -3.32
N ASP A 114 7.67 -8.13 -2.15
CA ASP A 114 7.79 -9.53 -1.76
C ASP A 114 6.44 -10.25 -1.80
N SER A 115 5.41 -9.66 -1.19
CA SER A 115 4.07 -10.25 -1.18
C SER A 115 3.50 -10.43 -2.59
N VAL A 116 3.84 -9.54 -3.52
CA VAL A 116 3.43 -9.65 -4.92
C VAL A 116 4.16 -10.78 -5.63
N LEU A 117 5.47 -10.90 -5.44
CA LEU A 117 6.27 -11.98 -6.03
C LEU A 117 5.82 -13.36 -5.51
N GLU A 118 5.60 -13.47 -4.20
CA GLU A 118 5.07 -14.67 -3.56
C GLU A 118 3.71 -15.05 -4.14
N LYS A 119 2.78 -14.09 -4.25
CA LYS A 119 1.46 -14.34 -4.84
C LYS A 119 1.55 -14.78 -6.31
N ARG A 120 2.43 -14.17 -7.10
CA ARG A 120 2.61 -14.55 -8.50
C ARG A 120 3.17 -15.97 -8.62
N GLN A 121 4.08 -16.35 -7.73
CA GLN A 121 4.59 -17.71 -7.64
C GLN A 121 3.45 -18.70 -7.31
N GLU A 122 2.62 -18.39 -6.32
CA GLU A 122 1.46 -19.21 -5.96
C GLU A 122 0.49 -19.39 -7.13
N ASP A 123 0.18 -18.32 -7.86
CA ASP A 123 -0.69 -18.35 -9.03
C ASP A 123 -0.13 -19.28 -10.13
N LEU A 124 1.18 -19.21 -10.40
CA LEU A 124 1.85 -20.10 -11.36
C LEU A 124 1.86 -21.56 -10.90
N ILE A 125 2.10 -21.82 -9.61
CA ILE A 125 2.05 -23.19 -9.05
C ILE A 125 0.63 -23.76 -9.16
N ALA A 126 -0.40 -22.96 -8.84
CA ALA A 126 -1.79 -23.37 -8.96
C ALA A 126 -2.18 -23.66 -10.43
N ARG A 127 -1.68 -22.85 -11.36
CA ARG A 127 -1.86 -23.06 -12.80
C ARG A 127 -1.17 -24.33 -13.28
N ASP A 128 0.06 -24.59 -12.86
CA ASP A 128 0.80 -25.79 -13.24
C ASP A 128 0.05 -27.07 -12.85
N ARG A 129 -0.51 -27.09 -11.64
CA ARG A 129 -1.31 -28.22 -11.12
C ARG A 129 -2.58 -28.50 -11.91
N THR A 130 -3.15 -27.50 -12.58
CA THR A 130 -4.48 -27.59 -13.21
C THR A 130 -4.42 -27.64 -14.73
N HIS A 131 -3.50 -26.90 -15.35
CA HIS A 131 -3.41 -26.71 -16.80
C HIS A 131 -1.99 -26.91 -17.35
N GLY A 132 -0.99 -27.07 -16.48
CA GLY A 132 0.43 -27.02 -16.83
C GLY A 132 0.92 -25.62 -17.18
N LEU A 133 2.23 -25.40 -17.14
CA LEU A 133 2.85 -24.14 -17.55
C LEU A 133 3.40 -24.18 -18.99
N ASN A 134 3.33 -23.03 -19.66
CA ASN A 134 4.05 -22.83 -20.92
C ASN A 134 5.56 -22.54 -20.68
N ALA A 135 6.33 -22.38 -21.76
CA ALA A 135 7.78 -22.19 -21.65
C ALA A 135 8.17 -20.87 -20.95
N ASP A 136 7.40 -19.80 -21.13
CA ASP A 136 7.68 -18.50 -20.53
C ASP A 136 7.26 -18.47 -19.06
N GLU A 137 6.11 -19.07 -18.74
CA GLU A 137 5.63 -19.24 -17.36
C GLU A 137 6.59 -20.11 -16.52
N ARG A 138 7.19 -21.14 -17.12
CA ARG A 138 8.24 -21.94 -16.45
C ARG A 138 9.49 -21.13 -16.16
N LYS A 139 9.93 -20.30 -17.10
CA LYS A 139 11.07 -19.39 -16.89
C LYS A 139 10.76 -18.37 -15.80
N GLU A 140 9.56 -17.79 -15.85
CA GLU A 140 9.08 -16.85 -14.84
C GLU A 140 9.08 -17.49 -13.45
N LEU A 141 8.52 -18.69 -13.30
CA LEU A 141 8.50 -19.41 -12.02
C LEU A 141 9.90 -19.65 -11.47
N TRP A 142 10.86 -20.04 -12.32
CA TRP A 142 12.26 -20.24 -11.93
C TRP A 142 12.93 -18.92 -11.50
N SER A 143 12.70 -17.84 -12.23
CA SER A 143 13.18 -16.50 -11.86
C SER A 143 12.61 -16.03 -10.53
N LEU A 144 11.33 -16.27 -10.27
CA LEU A 144 10.67 -15.93 -9.00
C LEU A 144 11.25 -16.75 -7.83
N GLN A 145 11.48 -18.05 -8.02
CA GLN A 145 12.12 -18.90 -7.01
C GLN A 145 13.53 -18.39 -6.66
N LEU A 146 14.33 -18.01 -7.67
CA LEU A 146 15.66 -17.48 -7.44
C LEU A 146 15.63 -16.11 -6.73
N ALA A 147 14.69 -15.25 -7.08
CA ALA A 147 14.52 -13.94 -6.45
C ALA A 147 14.14 -14.09 -4.97
N LEU A 148 13.17 -14.95 -4.67
CA LEU A 148 12.69 -15.21 -3.31
C LEU A 148 13.72 -15.98 -2.46
N ALA A 149 14.54 -16.86 -3.05
CA ALA A 149 15.56 -17.61 -2.32
C ALA A 149 16.77 -16.77 -1.88
N LYS A 150 17.02 -15.60 -2.50
CA LYS A 150 18.08 -14.66 -2.07
C LYS A 150 17.72 -13.87 -0.81
N LYS A 151 16.52 -14.09 -0.27
CA LYS A 151 15.97 -13.44 0.92
C LYS A 151 16.36 -14.17 2.22
N ASP A 152 16.71 -15.47 2.13
CA ASP A 152 17.17 -16.32 3.25
C ASP A 152 18.70 -16.20 3.45
#